data_AF-A0A662UPG3-F1
#
_entry.id   AF-A0A662UPG3-F1
#
_cell.length_a   1.000
_cell.length_b   1.000
_cell.length_c   1.000
_cell.angle_alpha   90.00
_cell.angle_beta   90.00
_cell.angle_gamma   90.00
#
_symmetry.space_group_name_H-M   'P 1'
#
loop_
_entity.id
_entity.type
_entity.pdbx_description
1 polymer ?
#
loop_
_entity_poly.entity_id
_entity_poly.type
_entity_poly.pdbx_seq_one_letter_code
_entity_poly.pdbx_strand_id
1 'polypeptide(L)'
;MLYDQEVVDSLTQNVLDGNVRATSILPLIETSTPLLPFPVLFKLVLATKINIGDVTKIKSLKYITPKALDKIIKPLEEDVYVSIGENYLEFIDPSGVKEQFYYKTGILATLDEKPSLDKVTNMFYTVDYIRNRIDRISGAADPYHMACTMPLQKMYFILYIGDEDLVKVIHSSIKLLAETGIGSKHSVGLGKFKIVEAKNIEEFNPILSRYLPSTLNDESYYWVSMGKYAPKDSGE
;
A
#
# COMPACT_ATOMS: atom_id res chain seq x y z
N MET A 1 19.63 -16.57 22.00
CA MET A 1 18.35 -17.26 21.74
C MET A 1 18.47 -17.86 20.36
N LEU A 2 18.73 -19.17 20.28
CA LEU A 2 18.50 -19.93 19.06
C LEU A 2 16.98 -20.00 18.92
N TYR A 3 16.44 -19.46 17.83
CA TYR A 3 15.04 -19.65 17.52
C TYR A 3 14.77 -21.13 17.35
N ASP A 4 13.59 -21.58 17.76
CA ASP A 4 13.14 -22.93 17.44
C ASP A 4 13.00 -23.03 15.91
N GLN A 5 13.94 -23.74 15.28
CA GLN A 5 14.01 -23.85 13.82
C GLN A 5 12.71 -24.45 13.27
N GLU A 6 12.05 -25.35 14.02
CA GLU A 6 10.77 -25.95 13.62
C GLU A 6 9.66 -24.89 13.50
N VAL A 7 9.65 -23.90 14.41
CA VAL A 7 8.67 -22.80 14.37
C VAL A 7 8.93 -21.89 13.17
N VAL A 8 10.20 -21.61 12.87
CA VAL A 8 10.57 -20.78 11.70
C VAL A 8 10.23 -21.48 10.40
N ASP A 9 10.51 -22.78 10.30
CA ASP A 9 10.22 -23.59 9.12
C ASP A 9 8.70 -23.72 8.92
N SER A 10 7.94 -23.96 9.99
CA SER A 10 6.47 -23.99 9.96
C SER A 10 5.86 -22.66 9.50
N LEU A 11 6.32 -21.52 10.03
CA LEU A 11 5.87 -20.20 9.59
C LEU A 11 6.22 -19.94 8.12
N THR A 12 7.42 -20.32 7.71
CA THR A 12 7.88 -20.19 6.33
C THR A 12 6.99 -21.01 5.39
N GLN A 13 6.69 -22.25 5.76
CA GLN A 13 5.80 -23.12 4.99
C GLN A 13 4.39 -22.52 4.88
N ASN A 14 3.82 -21.99 5.97
CA ASN A 14 2.54 -21.29 5.93
C ASN A 14 2.53 -20.05 5.03
N VAL A 15 3.64 -19.30 4.97
CA VAL A 15 3.81 -18.20 4.01
C VAL A 15 3.93 -18.74 2.58
N LEU A 16 4.66 -19.83 2.35
CA LEU A 16 4.78 -20.42 1.02
C LEU A 16 3.43 -20.94 0.51
N ASP A 17 2.64 -21.57 1.39
CA ASP A 17 1.41 -22.26 1.03
C ASP A 17 0.22 -21.34 0.79
N GLY A 18 0.24 -20.09 1.28
CA GLY A 18 -0.96 -19.24 1.19
C GLY A 18 -1.44 -18.71 2.52
N ASN A 19 -1.26 -19.51 3.57
CA ASN A 19 -1.95 -19.37 4.86
C ASN A 19 -1.61 -18.07 5.59
N VAL A 20 -0.52 -17.38 5.20
CA VAL A 20 -0.21 -16.04 5.69
C VAL A 20 0.08 -15.11 4.51
N ARG A 21 -0.65 -14.01 4.39
CA ARG A 21 -0.41 -12.95 3.39
C ARG A 21 -0.45 -11.59 4.06
N ALA A 22 0.39 -10.68 3.59
CA ALA A 22 0.41 -9.29 4.03
C ALA A 22 0.40 -8.38 2.81
N THR A 23 -0.37 -7.29 2.88
CA THR A 23 -0.22 -6.20 1.90
C THR A 23 1.03 -5.38 2.21
N SER A 24 1.44 -4.55 1.25
CA SER A 24 2.32 -3.42 1.53
C SER A 24 1.72 -2.52 2.63
N ILE A 25 2.58 -1.73 3.26
CA ILE A 25 2.15 -0.66 4.16
C ILE A 25 1.58 0.48 3.32
N LEU A 26 0.30 0.77 3.53
CA LEU A 26 -0.51 1.72 2.77
C LEU A 26 -1.02 2.84 3.67
N PRO A 27 -1.35 4.02 3.14
CA PRO A 27 -1.75 5.13 3.98
C PRO A 27 -3.27 5.24 4.20
N LEU A 28 -3.66 5.91 5.27
CA LEU A 28 -5.03 6.24 5.66
C LEU A 28 -5.26 7.75 5.61
N ILE A 29 -6.28 8.21 4.90
CA ILE A 29 -6.73 9.61 4.94
C ILE A 29 -7.64 9.81 6.15
N GLU A 30 -7.44 10.92 6.88
CA GLU A 30 -8.24 11.32 8.05
C GLU A 30 -8.45 10.20 9.08
N THR A 31 -7.52 9.25 9.13
CA THR A 31 -7.50 8.07 10.01
C THR A 31 -8.49 6.94 9.71
N SER A 32 -9.36 7.07 8.70
CA SER A 32 -10.42 6.07 8.42
C SER A 32 -10.56 5.67 6.96
N THR A 33 -10.09 6.48 6.00
CA THR A 33 -10.24 6.16 4.57
C THR A 33 -8.97 5.49 4.04
N PRO A 34 -8.98 4.17 3.80
CA PRO A 34 -7.84 3.47 3.23
C PRO A 34 -7.59 3.91 1.78
N LEU A 35 -6.31 4.00 1.44
CA LEU A 35 -5.87 4.15 0.07
C LEU A 35 -5.29 2.84 -0.43
N LEU A 36 -5.71 2.45 -1.64
CA LEU A 36 -5.19 1.31 -2.37
C LEU A 36 -4.29 1.80 -3.51
N PRO A 37 -3.25 1.05 -3.91
CA PRO A 37 -2.52 1.35 -5.13
C PRO A 37 -3.47 1.39 -6.32
N PHE A 38 -3.34 2.41 -7.17
CA PHE A 38 -4.16 2.51 -8.37
C PHE A 38 -3.80 1.38 -9.35
N PRO A 39 -4.74 0.50 -9.76
CA PRO A 39 -4.44 -0.64 -10.60
C PRO A 39 -3.79 -0.24 -11.93
N VAL A 40 -2.69 -0.89 -12.29
CA VAL A 40 -1.95 -0.56 -13.53
C VAL A 40 -2.81 -0.81 -14.76
N LEU A 41 -3.57 -1.91 -14.79
CA LEU A 41 -4.49 -2.22 -15.89
C LEU A 41 -5.52 -1.10 -16.09
N PHE A 42 -6.04 -0.52 -15.00
CA PHE A 42 -7.00 0.58 -15.11
C PHE A 42 -6.35 1.82 -15.72
N LYS A 43 -5.07 2.09 -15.43
CA LYS A 43 -4.35 3.19 -16.10
C LYS A 43 -4.23 2.97 -17.60
N LEU A 44 -3.97 1.73 -18.02
CA LEU A 44 -3.85 1.39 -19.44
C LEU A 44 -5.19 1.58 -20.15
N VAL A 45 -6.29 1.08 -19.57
CA VAL A 45 -7.64 1.26 -20.10
C VAL A 45 -8.03 2.75 -20.13
N LEU A 46 -7.73 3.51 -19.08
CA LEU A 46 -8.00 4.95 -19.06
C LEU A 46 -7.20 5.68 -20.14
N ALA A 47 -5.94 5.32 -20.35
CA ALA A 47 -5.09 5.94 -21.37
C ALA A 47 -5.62 5.76 -22.80
N THR A 48 -6.43 4.73 -23.07
CA THR A 48 -7.08 4.55 -24.38
C THR A 48 -8.39 5.34 -24.52
N LYS A 49 -8.95 5.85 -23.42
CA LYS A 49 -10.26 6.54 -23.37
C LYS A 49 -10.17 8.06 -23.20
N ILE A 50 -8.96 8.62 -23.18
CA ILE A 50 -8.68 10.05 -22.95
C ILE A 50 -7.95 10.68 -24.14
N ASN A 51 -7.84 12.02 -24.12
CA ASN A 51 -6.95 12.74 -25.04
C ASN A 51 -5.47 12.48 -24.71
N ILE A 52 -4.62 12.46 -25.75
CA ILE A 52 -3.17 12.21 -25.62
C ILE A 52 -2.48 13.18 -24.64
N GLY A 53 -2.91 14.45 -24.62
CA GLY A 53 -2.37 15.48 -23.71
C GLY A 53 -2.58 15.17 -22.22
N ASP A 54 -3.58 14.36 -21.90
CA ASP A 54 -4.01 14.06 -20.53
C ASP A 54 -3.36 12.79 -19.96
N VAL A 55 -2.59 12.04 -20.77
CA VAL A 55 -1.95 10.78 -20.37
C VAL A 55 -1.02 10.95 -19.16
N THR A 56 -0.39 12.12 -19.03
CA THR A 56 0.50 12.44 -17.90
C THR A 56 -0.27 12.46 -16.57
N LYS A 57 -1.52 12.94 -16.55
CA LYS A 57 -2.39 12.96 -15.37
C LYS A 57 -2.81 11.55 -14.95
N ILE A 58 -3.11 10.66 -15.91
CA ILE A 58 -3.39 9.24 -15.61
C ILE A 58 -2.15 8.53 -15.06
N LYS A 59 -0.97 8.83 -15.61
CA LYS A 59 0.30 8.27 -15.09
C LYS A 59 0.58 8.72 -13.65
N SER A 60 0.19 9.94 -13.27
CA SER A 60 0.37 10.46 -11.91
C SER A 60 -0.61 9.91 -10.88
N LEU A 61 -1.65 9.16 -11.28
CA LEU A 61 -2.50 8.42 -10.34
C LEU A 61 -1.65 7.38 -9.60
N LYS A 62 -1.61 7.45 -8.28
CA LYS A 62 -0.87 6.54 -7.40
C LYS A 62 -1.83 5.71 -6.55
N TYR A 63 -2.93 6.31 -6.11
CA TYR A 63 -3.86 5.70 -5.18
C TYR A 63 -5.31 5.86 -5.62
N ILE A 64 -6.18 4.98 -5.10
CA ILE A 64 -7.63 5.02 -5.24
C ILE A 64 -8.28 4.66 -3.90
N THR A 65 -9.41 5.28 -3.56
CA THR A 65 -10.21 4.87 -2.39
C THR A 65 -11.05 3.63 -2.73
N PRO A 66 -11.41 2.76 -1.77
CA PRO A 66 -12.28 1.61 -2.06
C PRO A 66 -13.62 2.00 -2.67
N LYS A 67 -14.21 3.13 -2.25
CA LYS A 67 -15.46 3.64 -2.84
C LYS A 67 -15.28 4.02 -4.31
N ALA A 68 -14.18 4.70 -4.65
CA ALA A 68 -13.89 5.03 -6.04
C ALA A 68 -13.60 3.77 -6.86
N LEU A 69 -12.90 2.78 -6.27
CA LEU A 69 -12.62 1.50 -6.91
C LEU A 69 -13.93 0.76 -7.26
N ASP A 70 -14.88 0.72 -6.34
CA ASP A 70 -16.19 0.07 -6.55
C ASP A 70 -16.99 0.72 -7.68
N LYS A 71 -16.93 2.05 -7.76
CA LYS A 71 -17.67 2.80 -8.78
C LYS A 71 -17.00 2.86 -10.14
N ILE A 72 -15.67 2.80 -10.21
CA ILE A 72 -14.94 2.99 -11.47
C ILE A 72 -14.95 1.74 -12.35
N ILE A 73 -15.13 0.54 -11.78
CA ILE A 73 -15.09 -0.73 -12.52
C ILE A 73 -16.10 -0.73 -13.67
N LYS A 74 -17.37 -0.41 -13.37
CA LYS A 74 -18.44 -0.42 -14.37
C LYS A 74 -18.18 0.55 -15.55
N PRO A 75 -17.88 1.84 -15.33
CA PRO A 75 -17.48 2.74 -16.41
C PRO A 75 -16.26 2.27 -17.21
N LEU A 76 -15.31 1.57 -16.59
CA LEU A 76 -14.14 1.05 -17.31
C LEU A 76 -14.48 -0.06 -18.29
N GLU A 77 -15.51 -0.85 -18.02
CA GLU A 77 -15.98 -1.94 -18.89
C GLU A 77 -16.84 -1.43 -20.06
N GLU A 78 -17.47 -0.27 -19.91
CA GLU A 78 -18.37 0.33 -20.91
C GLU A 78 -17.63 1.21 -21.94
N ASP A 79 -18.21 1.45 -23.10
CA ASP A 79 -17.65 2.37 -24.11
C ASP A 79 -17.91 3.83 -23.73
N VAL A 80 -17.13 4.32 -22.76
CA VAL A 80 -17.22 5.68 -22.22
C VAL A 80 -16.04 6.53 -22.66
N TYR A 81 -16.30 7.81 -22.86
CA TYR A 81 -15.26 8.82 -23.02
C TYR A 81 -14.85 9.39 -21.67
N VAL A 82 -13.55 9.59 -21.44
CA VAL A 82 -13.04 10.15 -20.19
C VAL A 82 -12.51 11.57 -20.42
N SER A 83 -13.12 12.53 -19.72
CA SER A 83 -12.69 13.93 -19.70
C SER A 83 -11.90 14.22 -18.42
N ILE A 84 -10.73 14.86 -18.53
CA ILE A 84 -9.91 15.21 -17.37
C ILE A 84 -9.92 16.73 -17.14
N GLY A 85 -10.58 17.14 -16.06
CA GLY A 85 -10.54 18.52 -15.56
C GLY A 85 -9.24 18.83 -14.79
N GLU A 86 -9.26 19.93 -14.03
CA GLU A 86 -8.13 20.27 -13.14
C GLU A 86 -8.04 19.31 -11.96
N ASN A 87 -9.17 19.07 -11.29
CA ASN A 87 -9.27 18.20 -10.10
C ASN A 87 -10.36 17.13 -10.23
N TYR A 88 -10.79 16.82 -11.45
CA TYR A 88 -11.88 15.88 -11.69
C TYR A 88 -11.57 14.95 -12.87
N LEU A 89 -12.04 13.72 -12.76
CA LEU A 89 -12.13 12.76 -13.85
C LEU A 89 -13.61 12.51 -14.12
N GLU A 90 -14.08 12.79 -15.34
CA GLU A 90 -15.47 12.56 -15.73
C GLU A 90 -15.54 11.40 -16.73
N PHE A 91 -16.34 10.39 -16.43
CA PHE A 91 -16.71 9.33 -17.36
C PHE A 91 -18.05 9.72 -17.98
N ILE A 92 -18.08 9.82 -19.30
CA ILE A 92 -19.25 10.24 -20.06
C ILE A 92 -19.67 9.04 -20.92
N ASP A 93 -20.85 8.49 -20.61
CA ASP A 93 -21.42 7.41 -21.42
C ASP A 93 -21.98 7.94 -22.77
N PRO A 94 -22.31 7.06 -23.73
CA PRO A 94 -22.90 7.48 -25.00
C PRO A 94 -24.26 8.19 -24.86
N SER A 95 -24.95 8.02 -23.73
CA SER A 95 -26.21 8.69 -23.40
C SER A 95 -25.99 10.08 -22.79
N GLY A 96 -24.75 10.48 -22.52
CA GLY A 96 -24.36 11.73 -21.88
C GLY A 96 -24.44 11.73 -20.34
N VAL A 97 -24.72 10.59 -19.71
CA VAL A 97 -24.67 10.44 -18.24
C VAL A 97 -23.22 10.55 -17.79
N LYS A 98 -23.00 11.30 -16.72
CA LYS A 98 -21.68 11.60 -16.19
C LYS A 98 -21.48 10.98 -14.82
N GLU A 99 -20.48 10.12 -14.68
CA GLU A 99 -19.93 9.74 -13.37
C GLU A 99 -18.67 10.56 -13.14
N GLN A 100 -18.60 11.26 -12.00
CA GLN A 100 -17.50 12.16 -11.69
C GLN A 100 -16.71 11.66 -10.48
N PHE A 101 -15.39 11.73 -10.61
CA PHE A 101 -14.44 11.40 -9.55
C PHE A 101 -13.58 12.60 -9.23
N TYR A 102 -13.27 12.77 -7.95
CA TYR A 102 -12.35 13.81 -7.49
C TYR A 102 -10.91 13.31 -7.58
N TYR A 103 -10.03 14.13 -8.13
CA TYR A 103 -8.61 13.87 -8.27
C TYR A 103 -7.81 14.93 -7.51
N LYS A 104 -6.95 14.49 -6.59
CA LYS A 104 -5.98 15.36 -5.90
C LYS A 104 -4.71 14.59 -5.61
N THR A 105 -3.55 15.20 -5.90
CA THR A 105 -2.22 14.68 -5.51
C THR A 105 -1.96 13.20 -5.89
N GLY A 106 -2.52 12.74 -7.02
CA GLY A 106 -2.38 11.35 -7.45
C GLY A 106 -3.36 10.38 -6.79
N ILE A 107 -4.39 10.86 -6.11
CA ILE A 107 -5.41 10.05 -5.43
C ILE A 107 -6.73 10.26 -6.18
N LEU A 108 -7.39 9.15 -6.55
CA LEU A 108 -8.74 9.16 -7.09
C LEU A 108 -9.73 8.78 -5.99
N ALA A 109 -10.77 9.60 -5.81
CA ALA A 109 -11.79 9.42 -4.78
C ALA A 109 -13.18 9.77 -5.33
N THR A 110 -14.24 9.38 -4.63
CA THR A 110 -15.59 9.82 -4.98
C THR A 110 -15.82 11.28 -4.55
N LEU A 111 -16.82 11.95 -5.12
CA LEU A 111 -17.11 13.36 -4.78
C LEU A 111 -17.46 13.57 -3.30
N ASP A 112 -18.09 12.59 -2.64
CA ASP A 112 -18.39 12.66 -1.20
C ASP A 112 -17.13 12.60 -0.33
N GLU A 113 -16.02 12.07 -0.84
CA GLU A 113 -14.73 11.99 -0.14
C GLU A 113 -13.85 13.24 -0.35
N LYS A 114 -14.28 14.16 -1.22
CA LYS A 114 -13.56 15.42 -1.51
C LYS A 114 -13.20 16.20 -0.24
N PRO A 115 -14.09 16.43 0.74
CA PRO A 115 -13.75 17.22 1.93
C PRO A 115 -12.60 16.62 2.74
N SER A 116 -12.53 15.29 2.81
CA SER A 116 -11.46 14.58 3.51
C SER A 116 -10.15 14.65 2.75
N LEU A 117 -10.20 14.44 1.44
CA LEU A 117 -9.03 14.55 0.58
C LEU A 117 -8.49 15.98 0.53
N ASP A 118 -9.36 16.98 0.69
CA ASP A 118 -8.95 18.37 0.63
C ASP A 118 -8.00 18.77 1.76
N LYS A 119 -8.13 18.14 2.93
CA LYS A 119 -7.25 18.34 4.08
C LYS A 119 -5.89 17.67 3.94
N VAL A 120 -5.74 16.78 2.95
CA VAL A 120 -4.47 16.10 2.65
C VAL A 120 -3.61 16.99 1.76
N THR A 121 -2.54 17.53 2.32
CA THR A 121 -1.53 18.28 1.56
C THR A 121 -0.48 17.35 0.99
N ASN A 122 0.09 16.48 1.83
CA ASN A 122 1.11 15.49 1.46
C ASN A 122 0.88 14.19 2.25
N MET A 123 1.18 13.05 1.61
CA MET A 123 1.10 11.73 2.24
C MET A 123 2.40 11.36 2.97
N PHE A 124 3.52 11.74 2.36
CA PHE A 124 4.87 11.44 2.81
C PHE A 124 5.78 12.61 2.49
N TYR A 125 6.88 12.73 3.21
CA TYR A 125 8.04 13.46 2.70
C TYR A 125 9.28 12.57 2.77
N THR A 126 10.20 12.84 1.85
CA THR A 126 11.51 12.18 1.83
C THR A 126 12.48 13.09 2.57
N VAL A 127 13.18 12.52 3.54
CA VAL A 127 14.30 13.15 4.24
C VAL A 127 15.56 12.50 3.74
N ASP A 128 16.50 13.31 3.28
CA ASP A 128 17.86 12.82 3.09
C ASP A 128 18.59 12.87 4.44
N TYR A 129 18.83 11.69 5.00
CA TYR A 129 19.52 11.55 6.27
C TYR A 129 21.02 11.37 6.03
N ILE A 130 21.78 12.44 6.23
CA ILE A 130 23.21 12.48 5.97
C ILE A 130 23.98 12.16 7.26
N ARG A 131 24.89 11.19 7.20
CA ARG A 131 25.85 10.89 8.28
C ARG A 131 27.23 10.62 7.72
N ASN A 132 28.25 10.94 8.51
CA ASN A 132 29.60 10.52 8.17
C ASN A 132 29.83 9.06 8.58
N ARG A 133 30.36 8.26 7.66
CA ARG A 133 31.00 6.98 7.95
C ARG A 133 32.48 7.29 8.20
N ILE A 134 32.94 7.00 9.41
CA ILE A 134 34.33 7.21 9.80
C ILE A 134 35.05 5.87 9.64
N ASP A 135 36.08 5.86 8.80
CA ASP A 135 37.02 4.74 8.77
C ASP A 135 37.87 4.77 10.05
N ARG A 136 37.87 3.67 10.80
CA ARG A 136 38.58 3.56 12.07
C ARG A 136 40.09 3.47 11.90
N ILE A 137 40.59 3.14 10.71
CA ILE A 137 42.03 3.01 10.44
C ILE A 137 42.60 4.36 9.97
N SER A 138 42.04 4.93 8.90
CA SER A 138 42.54 6.20 8.34
C SER A 138 42.00 7.45 9.03
N GLY A 139 40.89 7.36 9.76
CA GLY A 139 40.17 8.51 10.30
C GLY A 139 39.42 9.32 9.23
N ALA A 140 39.41 8.86 7.97
CA ALA A 140 38.68 9.52 6.90
C ALA A 140 37.17 9.50 7.15
N ALA A 141 36.49 10.59 6.79
CA ALA A 141 35.05 10.75 6.93
C ALA A 141 34.41 10.80 5.54
N ASP A 142 33.58 9.80 5.24
CA ASP A 142 32.79 9.75 4.00
C ASP A 142 31.32 10.11 4.31
N PRO A 143 30.71 11.09 3.64
CA PRO A 143 29.28 11.32 3.77
C PRO A 143 28.50 10.12 3.19
N TYR A 144 27.57 9.61 3.99
CA TYR A 144 26.61 8.57 3.64
C TYR A 144 25.21 9.16 3.68
N HIS A 145 24.52 9.04 2.55
CA HIS A 145 23.16 9.51 2.36
C HIS A 145 22.18 8.34 2.51
N MET A 146 21.09 8.58 3.21
CA MET A 146 20.04 7.60 3.40
C MET A 146 18.69 8.27 3.21
N ALA A 147 17.99 7.90 2.15
CA ALA A 147 16.63 8.36 1.92
C ALA A 147 15.71 7.72 2.97
N CYS A 148 15.15 8.55 3.84
CA CYS A 148 14.14 8.19 4.81
C CYS A 148 12.79 8.69 4.33
N THR A 149 11.74 7.90 4.50
CA THR A 149 10.36 8.34 4.27
C THR A 149 9.70 8.53 5.62
N MET A 150 9.16 9.73 5.89
CA MET A 150 8.30 9.94 7.05
C MET A 150 6.84 10.10 6.59
N PRO A 151 5.94 9.21 7.05
CA PRO A 151 4.53 9.33 6.77
C PRO A 151 3.93 10.49 7.56
N LEU A 152 3.11 11.30 6.89
CA LEU A 152 2.35 12.39 7.54
C LEU A 152 0.93 11.93 7.91
N GLN A 153 0.54 10.76 7.43
CA GLN A 153 -0.75 10.13 7.67
C GLN A 153 -0.55 8.84 8.47
N LYS A 154 -1.64 8.35 9.10
CA LYS A 154 -1.62 6.99 9.65
C LYS A 154 -1.42 5.99 8.52
N MET A 155 -0.75 4.89 8.83
CA MET A 155 -0.50 3.81 7.89
C MET A 155 -1.26 2.56 8.36
N TYR A 156 -1.61 1.70 7.42
CA TYR A 156 -2.24 0.41 7.66
C TYR A 156 -1.61 -0.64 6.75
N PHE A 157 -1.80 -1.90 7.09
CA PHE A 157 -1.56 -3.03 6.22
C PHE A 157 -2.57 -4.11 6.60
N ILE A 158 -2.87 -4.99 5.66
CA ILE A 158 -3.85 -6.05 5.84
C ILE A 158 -3.08 -7.35 5.99
N LEU A 159 -3.48 -8.16 6.97
CA LEU A 159 -2.99 -9.50 7.18
C LEU A 159 -4.13 -10.48 6.93
N TYR A 160 -3.87 -11.44 6.05
CA TYR A 160 -4.67 -12.64 5.95
C TYR A 160 -3.93 -13.76 6.68
N ILE A 161 -4.63 -14.44 7.58
CA ILE A 161 -4.11 -15.55 8.37
C ILE A 161 -5.17 -16.64 8.32
N GLY A 162 -4.88 -17.74 7.64
CA GLY A 162 -5.80 -18.87 7.45
C GLY A 162 -5.92 -19.79 8.66
N ASP A 163 -5.00 -19.67 9.62
CA ASP A 163 -4.95 -20.46 10.85
C ASP A 163 -5.03 -19.55 12.08
N GLU A 164 -6.07 -19.75 12.91
CA GLU A 164 -6.29 -18.98 14.13
C GLU A 164 -5.14 -19.09 15.14
N ASP A 165 -4.44 -20.23 15.18
CA ASP A 165 -3.33 -20.43 16.11
C ASP A 165 -2.13 -19.55 15.74
N LEU A 166 -1.93 -19.28 14.45
CA LEU A 166 -0.88 -18.38 13.96
C LEU A 166 -1.16 -16.90 14.26
N VAL A 167 -2.42 -16.51 14.48
CA VAL A 167 -2.80 -15.11 14.75
C VAL A 167 -2.08 -14.57 15.96
N LYS A 168 -2.01 -15.36 17.04
CA LYS A 168 -1.33 -14.95 18.29
C LYS A 168 0.17 -14.77 18.08
N VAL A 169 0.79 -15.67 17.33
CA VAL A 169 2.23 -15.63 17.01
C VAL A 169 2.53 -14.39 16.18
N ILE A 170 1.84 -14.19 15.05
CA ILE A 170 2.04 -13.06 14.15
C ILE A 170 1.78 -11.74 14.87
N HIS A 171 0.70 -11.63 15.65
CA HIS A 171 0.41 -10.42 16.42
C HIS A 171 1.52 -10.08 17.42
N SER A 172 2.10 -11.10 18.07
CA SER A 172 3.23 -10.93 18.99
C SER A 172 4.49 -10.50 18.24
N SER A 173 4.74 -11.08 17.05
CA SER A 173 5.84 -10.67 16.17
C SER A 173 5.70 -9.21 15.72
N ILE A 174 4.48 -8.74 15.41
CA ILE A 174 4.25 -7.34 15.01
C ILE A 174 4.49 -6.37 16.18
N LYS A 175 4.10 -6.76 17.40
CA LYS A 175 4.43 -5.96 18.60
C LYS A 175 5.93 -5.86 18.80
N LEU A 176 6.65 -6.96 18.65
CA LEU A 176 8.12 -6.95 18.70
C LEU A 176 8.69 -6.05 17.59
N LEU A 177 8.20 -6.16 16.36
CA LEU A 177 8.60 -5.31 15.23
C LEU A 177 8.30 -3.83 15.48
N ALA A 178 7.23 -3.51 16.20
CA ALA A 178 6.91 -2.13 16.57
C ALA A 178 8.00 -1.51 17.47
N GLU A 179 8.55 -2.31 18.39
CA GLU A 179 9.60 -1.90 19.33
C GLU A 179 11.00 -1.90 18.71
N THR A 180 11.32 -2.92 17.89
CA THR A 180 12.61 -3.04 17.20
C THR A 180 12.67 -2.10 15.99
N GLY A 181 11.54 -1.87 15.33
CA GLY A 181 11.40 -1.13 14.09
C GLY A 181 11.60 -1.99 12.83
N ILE A 182 11.24 -1.42 11.67
CA ILE A 182 11.40 -2.02 10.33
C ILE A 182 12.41 -1.19 9.51
N GLY A 183 13.35 -1.84 8.81
CA GLY A 183 14.35 -1.18 7.95
C GLY A 183 15.80 -1.30 8.45
N SER A 184 16.71 -0.45 7.99
CA SER A 184 18.16 -0.68 8.14
C SER A 184 18.84 0.06 9.32
N LYS A 185 18.13 0.89 10.11
CA LYS A 185 18.72 1.77 11.17
C LYS A 185 17.91 1.83 12.47
N HIS A 186 17.64 0.68 13.07
CA HIS A 186 16.92 0.57 14.35
C HIS A 186 17.57 1.30 15.53
N SER A 187 18.91 1.33 15.57
CA SER A 187 19.69 1.87 16.70
C SER A 187 19.51 3.36 16.94
N VAL A 188 18.99 4.09 15.95
CA VAL A 188 18.71 5.53 16.03
C VAL A 188 17.21 5.81 16.07
N GLY A 189 16.39 4.77 16.29
CA GLY A 189 14.94 4.87 16.43
C GLY A 189 14.16 4.88 15.13
N LEU A 190 14.81 4.76 13.95
CA LEU A 190 14.10 4.72 12.67
C LEU A 190 13.32 3.42 12.51
N GLY A 191 12.15 3.53 11.86
CA GLY A 191 11.30 2.39 11.53
C GLY A 191 10.44 1.88 12.68
N LYS A 192 10.56 2.43 13.90
CA LYS A 192 9.67 2.11 15.01
C LYS A 192 8.27 2.67 14.76
N PHE A 193 7.25 1.97 15.24
CA PHE A 193 5.87 2.38 15.07
C PHE A 193 5.03 2.00 16.28
N LYS A 194 3.80 2.51 16.35
CA LYS A 194 2.81 2.12 17.34
C LYS A 194 1.61 1.51 16.64
N ILE A 195 1.20 0.33 17.08
CA ILE A 195 -0.08 -0.25 16.66
C ILE A 195 -1.17 0.58 17.32
N VAL A 196 -1.92 1.32 16.51
CA VAL A 196 -3.01 2.17 17.00
C VAL A 196 -4.26 1.33 17.25
N GLU A 197 -4.55 0.42 16.32
CA GLU A 197 -5.75 -0.39 16.30
C GLU A 197 -5.51 -1.66 15.48
N ALA A 198 -6.15 -2.76 15.86
CA ALA A 198 -6.22 -3.99 15.08
C ALA A 198 -7.70 -4.42 15.05
N LYS A 199 -8.26 -4.51 13.85
CA LYS A 199 -9.69 -4.79 13.59
C LYS A 199 -9.82 -5.85 12.52
N ASN A 200 -10.95 -6.56 12.52
CA ASN A 200 -11.35 -7.32 11.35
C ASN A 200 -11.57 -6.34 10.17
N ILE A 201 -11.21 -6.77 8.95
CA ILE A 201 -11.36 -5.94 7.76
C ILE A 201 -12.82 -5.55 7.48
N GLU A 202 -13.77 -6.44 7.79
CA GLU A 202 -15.20 -6.18 7.62
C GLU A 202 -15.69 -5.07 8.54
N GLU A 203 -15.18 -5.02 9.77
CA GLU A 203 -15.48 -3.95 10.74
C GLU A 203 -14.79 -2.64 10.36
N PHE A 204 -13.59 -2.73 9.78
CA PHE A 204 -12.80 -1.56 9.39
C PHE A 204 -13.32 -0.90 8.11
N ASN A 205 -13.53 -1.68 7.05
CA ASN A 205 -14.03 -1.20 5.76
C ASN A 205 -14.72 -2.34 4.96
N PRO A 206 -16.07 -2.39 4.97
CA PRO A 206 -16.84 -3.44 4.28
C PRO A 206 -16.72 -3.45 2.76
N ILE A 207 -16.28 -2.35 2.13
CA ILE A 207 -16.06 -2.31 0.69
C ILE A 207 -14.74 -3.00 0.37
N LEU A 208 -13.70 -2.68 1.14
CA LEU A 208 -12.37 -3.26 0.99
C LEU A 208 -12.37 -4.78 1.18
N SER A 209 -13.18 -5.33 2.08
CA SER A 209 -13.30 -6.77 2.28
C SER A 209 -13.77 -7.53 1.04
N ARG A 210 -14.50 -6.89 0.12
CA ARG A 210 -14.93 -7.49 -1.17
C ARG A 210 -13.78 -7.68 -2.16
N TYR A 211 -12.71 -6.91 -2.00
CA TYR A 211 -11.52 -6.96 -2.86
C TYR A 211 -10.43 -7.87 -2.30
N LEU A 212 -10.64 -8.42 -1.11
CA LEU A 212 -9.77 -9.42 -0.54
C LEU A 212 -10.38 -10.80 -0.80
N PRO A 213 -9.55 -11.80 -1.16
CA PRO A 213 -10.06 -13.15 -1.34
C PRO A 213 -10.59 -13.66 0.00
N SER A 214 -11.81 -14.19 -0.03
CA SER A 214 -12.44 -14.87 1.11
C SER A 214 -11.81 -16.25 1.34
N THR A 215 -11.25 -16.86 0.30
CA THR A 215 -10.45 -18.10 0.36
C THR A 215 -9.37 -18.09 -0.74
N LEU A 216 -8.21 -18.71 -0.47
CA LEU A 216 -7.11 -18.82 -1.44
C LEU A 216 -7.43 -19.70 -2.67
N ASN A 217 -8.54 -20.44 -2.63
CA ASN A 217 -8.99 -21.29 -3.74
C ASN A 217 -9.79 -20.54 -4.80
N ASP A 218 -10.02 -19.24 -4.61
CA ASP A 218 -10.67 -18.43 -5.62
C ASP A 218 -9.64 -18.10 -6.71
N GLU A 219 -9.63 -18.91 -7.78
CA GLU A 219 -8.70 -18.84 -8.95
C GLU A 219 -8.67 -17.46 -9.64
N SER A 220 -9.56 -16.55 -9.23
CA SER A 220 -9.75 -15.20 -9.73
C SER A 220 -8.77 -14.16 -9.15
N TYR A 221 -7.99 -14.49 -8.11
CA TYR A 221 -7.07 -13.53 -7.47
C TYR A 221 -5.59 -13.86 -7.68
N TYR A 222 -4.89 -12.99 -8.41
CA TYR A 222 -3.44 -13.06 -8.58
C TYR A 222 -2.75 -12.31 -7.44
N TRP A 223 -2.25 -13.03 -6.44
CA TRP A 223 -1.29 -12.48 -5.48
C TRP A 223 0.06 -12.32 -6.17
N VAL A 224 0.48 -11.08 -6.39
CA VAL A 224 1.86 -10.83 -6.82
C VAL A 224 2.75 -11.06 -5.60
N SER A 225 3.44 -12.19 -5.57
CA SER A 225 4.54 -12.40 -4.62
C SER A 225 5.47 -11.19 -4.71
N MET A 226 5.75 -10.54 -3.58
CA MET A 226 6.69 -9.39 -3.47
C MET A 226 8.16 -9.82 -3.71
N GLY A 227 8.38 -10.87 -4.49
CA GLY A 227 9.62 -11.61 -4.62
C GLY A 227 9.81 -12.60 -3.47
N LYS A 228 10.44 -13.75 -3.78
CA LYS A 228 11.11 -14.53 -2.74
C LYS A 228 12.26 -13.66 -2.25
N TYR A 229 12.21 -13.17 -1.01
CA TYR A 229 13.43 -12.78 -0.31
C TYR A 229 14.18 -14.08 -0.03
N ALA A 230 14.97 -14.53 -0.99
CA ALA A 230 16.08 -15.42 -0.70
C ALA A 230 17.12 -14.51 -0.03
N PRO A 231 17.37 -14.60 1.29
CA PRO A 231 18.64 -14.10 1.80
C PRO A 231 19.69 -14.77 0.90
N LYS A 232 20.51 -13.96 0.22
CA LYS A 232 21.72 -14.51 -0.41
C LYS A 232 22.36 -15.36 0.67
N ASP A 233 22.52 -16.66 0.41
CA ASP A 233 23.29 -17.52 1.29
C ASP A 233 24.55 -16.75 1.65
N SER A 234 24.71 -16.49 2.94
CA SER A 234 25.97 -15.98 3.49
C SER A 234 26.95 -17.14 3.38
N GLY A 235 27.43 -17.38 2.17
CA GLY A 235 28.26 -18.51 1.78
C GLY A 235 29.01 -18.17 0.50
N GLU A 236 30.10 -17.42 0.65
CA GLU A 236 31.48 -17.78 0.29
C GLU A 236 32.43 -16.59 0.52
#